data_AF-A0A5M3VS58-F1
#
_entry.id   AF-A0A5M3VS58-F1
#
_cell.length_a   1.000
_cell.length_b   1.000
_cell.length_c   1.000
_cell.angle_alpha   90.00
_cell.angle_beta   90.00
_cell.angle_gamma   90.00
#
_symmetry.space_group_name_H-M   'P 1'
#
loop_
_entity.id
_entity.type
_entity.pdbx_description
1 polymer ?
#
loop_
_entity_poly.entity_id
_entity_poly.type
_entity_poly.pdbx_seq_one_letter_code
_entity_poly.pdbx_strand_id
1 'polypeptide(L)'
;MEKTPSVTISRRTWRRFDNVVRIHPHHEEGYRQMLQALCAKWMGGDEEMFTFAREAVAQAPAGSPLGMLIPTAHLEHVMRHEGDSDGYLARPDVLAELHAAADRSVRHPAFARRPGWPLAPNMFAFVFAMADQHAAAADQFQMIGDIVTDWPWTLFDEPGQTFRDFRAAAYRRSGR
;
A
#
# COMPACT_ATOMS: atom_id res chain seq x y z
N MET A 1 32.77 -3.84 -9.67
CA MET A 1 31.95 -5.01 -10.03
C MET A 1 30.57 -4.47 -10.36
N GLU A 2 30.33 -4.31 -11.65
CA GLU A 2 29.20 -3.58 -12.21
C GLU A 2 27.95 -4.46 -12.11
N LYS A 3 26.96 -4.04 -11.33
CA LYS A 3 25.68 -4.75 -11.21
C LYS A 3 24.91 -4.50 -12.51
N THR A 4 24.83 -5.52 -13.36
CA THR A 4 23.98 -5.53 -14.55
C THR A 4 22.52 -5.33 -14.11
N PRO A 5 21.79 -4.32 -14.60
CA PRO A 5 20.38 -4.15 -14.23
C PRO A 5 19.54 -5.27 -14.86
N SER A 6 18.87 -6.04 -14.01
CA SER A 6 17.85 -7.01 -14.39
C SER A 6 16.63 -6.28 -14.96
N VAL A 7 16.10 -6.76 -16.08
CA VAL A 7 14.82 -6.47 -16.77
C VAL A 7 14.22 -5.05 -16.65
N THR A 8 14.14 -4.38 -17.80
CA THR A 8 14.25 -2.93 -17.99
C THR A 8 12.92 -2.16 -17.87
N ILE A 9 12.64 -1.56 -16.71
CA ILE A 9 11.84 -0.32 -16.71
C ILE A 9 12.56 0.70 -17.58
N SER A 10 11.83 1.32 -18.53
CA SER A 10 12.43 2.27 -19.45
C SER A 10 13.13 3.42 -18.70
N ARG A 11 14.31 3.85 -19.16
CA ARG A 11 14.99 5.06 -18.65
C ARG A 11 14.08 6.30 -18.67
N ARG A 12 13.06 6.30 -19.55
CA ARG A 12 12.05 7.36 -19.63
C ARG A 12 11.12 7.36 -18.43
N THR A 13 10.76 6.20 -17.88
CA THR A 13 9.91 6.07 -16.68
C THR A 13 10.64 6.63 -15.47
N TRP A 14 11.86 6.17 -15.21
CA TRP A 14 12.72 6.71 -14.14
C TRP A 14 12.89 8.23 -14.26
N ARG A 15 13.25 8.74 -15.45
CA ARG A 15 13.38 10.18 -15.67
C ARG A 15 12.10 10.97 -15.35
N ARG A 16 10.91 10.42 -15.67
CA ARG A 16 9.62 11.06 -15.34
C ARG A 16 9.41 11.09 -13.83
N PHE A 17 9.66 9.97 -13.16
CA PHE A 17 9.59 9.87 -11.71
C PHE A 17 10.56 10.85 -11.04
N ASP A 18 11.84 10.86 -11.44
CA ASP A 18 12.87 11.77 -10.92
C ASP A 18 12.46 13.24 -11.05
N ASN A 19 11.87 13.61 -12.19
CA ASN A 19 11.37 14.97 -12.41
C ASN A 19 10.23 15.34 -11.45
N VAL A 20 9.33 14.40 -11.13
CA VAL A 20 8.25 14.62 -10.16
C VAL A 20 8.82 14.78 -8.77
N VAL A 21 9.67 13.87 -8.31
CA VAL A 21 10.20 13.90 -6.93
C VAL A 21 11.20 15.03 -6.71
N ARG A 22 11.88 15.52 -7.75
CA ARG A 22 12.68 16.75 -7.66
C ARG A 22 11.84 17.99 -7.31
N ILE A 23 10.60 18.05 -7.79
CA ILE A 23 9.68 19.17 -7.53
C ILE A 23 8.93 18.95 -6.21
N HIS A 24 8.46 17.72 -5.97
CA HIS A 24 7.70 17.35 -4.80
C HIS A 24 8.21 15.99 -4.26
N PRO A 25 9.20 15.99 -3.34
CA PRO A 25 9.92 14.78 -2.90
C PRO A 25 9.08 13.63 -2.36
N HIS A 26 7.86 13.89 -1.91
CA HIS A 26 6.95 12.86 -1.39
C HIS A 26 5.61 12.86 -2.13
N HIS A 27 5.65 13.06 -3.45
CA HIS A 27 4.45 13.12 -4.28
C HIS A 27 3.82 11.72 -4.39
N GLU A 28 2.77 11.49 -3.61
CA GLU A 28 2.15 10.17 -3.41
C GLU A 28 1.83 9.46 -4.72
N GLU A 29 1.05 10.08 -5.60
CA GLU A 29 0.69 9.51 -6.90
C GLU A 29 1.93 9.19 -7.77
N GLY A 30 3.00 9.98 -7.65
CA GLY A 30 4.23 9.75 -8.40
C GLY A 30 4.91 8.45 -7.98
N TYR A 31 4.99 8.20 -6.67
CA TYR A 31 5.50 6.96 -6.11
C TYR A 31 4.58 5.77 -6.40
N ARG A 32 3.27 5.94 -6.31
CA ARG A 32 2.30 4.86 -6.58
C ARG A 32 2.39 4.39 -8.02
N GLN A 33 2.47 5.32 -8.99
CA GLN A 33 2.63 4.98 -10.40
C GLN A 33 3.98 4.34 -10.70
N MET A 34 5.04 4.78 -10.01
CA MET A 34 6.36 4.15 -10.13
C MET A 34 6.35 2.72 -9.57
N LEU A 35 5.73 2.50 -8.41
CA LEU A 35 5.54 1.17 -7.83
C LEU A 35 4.78 0.25 -8.80
N GLN A 36 3.68 0.73 -9.40
CA GLN A 36 2.92 -0.02 -10.41
C GLN A 36 3.77 -0.39 -11.63
N ALA A 37 4.63 0.52 -12.09
CA ALA A 37 5.55 0.23 -13.20
C ALA A 37 6.60 -0.85 -12.84
N LEU A 38 6.96 -0.97 -11.55
CA LEU A 38 7.87 -1.99 -11.01
C LEU A 38 7.18 -3.32 -10.71
N CYS A 39 5.85 -3.38 -10.68
CA CYS A 39 5.16 -4.64 -10.53
C CYS A 39 5.51 -5.59 -11.69
N ALA A 40 5.72 -6.87 -11.37
CA ALA A 40 6.17 -7.85 -12.34
C ALA A 40 5.19 -8.15 -13.49
N LYS A 41 3.93 -7.71 -13.36
CA LYS A 41 2.92 -7.73 -14.44
C LYS A 41 3.22 -6.75 -15.59
N TRP A 42 4.06 -5.74 -15.35
CA TRP A 42 4.43 -4.70 -16.32
C TRP A 42 5.93 -4.69 -16.67
N MET A 43 6.59 -5.85 -16.54
CA MET A 43 8.03 -6.09 -16.81
C MET A 43 9.03 -5.79 -15.68
N GLY A 44 8.59 -5.58 -14.43
CA GLY A 44 9.50 -5.51 -13.27
C GLY A 44 9.73 -6.85 -12.56
N GLY A 45 10.39 -6.83 -11.40
CA GLY A 45 10.49 -7.97 -10.48
C GLY A 45 9.97 -7.64 -9.08
N ASP A 46 9.45 -8.65 -8.37
CA ASP A 46 8.95 -8.48 -6.99
C ASP A 46 10.00 -7.88 -6.07
N GLU A 47 11.27 -8.30 -6.20
CA GLU A 47 12.40 -7.76 -5.43
C GLU A 47 12.58 -6.25 -5.66
N GLU A 48 12.46 -5.78 -6.91
CA GLU A 48 12.61 -4.36 -7.26
C GLU A 48 11.44 -3.54 -6.72
N MET A 49 10.21 -4.04 -6.86
CA MET A 49 9.01 -3.43 -6.30
C MET A 49 9.12 -3.27 -4.78
N PHE A 50 9.47 -4.34 -4.06
CA PHE A 50 9.62 -4.29 -2.61
C PHE A 50 10.79 -3.38 -2.18
N THR A 51 11.92 -3.44 -2.87
CA THR A 51 13.07 -2.56 -2.60
C THR A 51 12.67 -1.10 -2.74
N PHE A 52 12.01 -0.74 -3.84
CA PHE A 52 11.53 0.62 -4.07
C PHE A 52 10.53 1.07 -3.00
N ALA A 53 9.54 0.24 -2.65
CA ALA A 53 8.57 0.56 -1.61
C ALA A 53 9.23 0.82 -0.26
N ARG A 54 10.16 -0.07 0.15
CA ARG A 54 10.90 0.04 1.42
C ARG A 54 11.78 1.28 1.47
N GLU A 55 12.54 1.54 0.42
CA GLU A 55 13.40 2.73 0.33
C GLU A 55 12.58 4.02 0.35
N ALA A 56 11.47 4.08 -0.39
CA ALA A 56 10.57 5.22 -0.39
C ALA A 56 10.01 5.51 1.01
N VAL A 57 9.55 4.49 1.72
CA VAL A 57 9.01 4.64 3.09
C VAL A 57 10.10 5.01 4.10
N ALA A 58 11.30 4.44 3.98
CA ALA A 58 12.43 4.75 4.85
C ALA A 58 12.89 6.21 4.71
N GLN A 59 12.88 6.76 3.49
CA GLN A 59 13.28 8.14 3.20
C GLN A 59 12.16 9.16 3.43
N ALA A 60 10.90 8.72 3.48
CA ALA A 60 9.78 9.61 3.74
C ALA A 60 9.76 10.12 5.20
N PRO A 61 9.30 11.37 5.44
CA PRO A 61 9.00 11.88 6.76
C PRO A 61 7.98 11.01 7.49
N ALA A 62 8.06 10.97 8.81
CA ALA A 62 7.04 10.31 9.62
C ALA A 62 5.66 10.97 9.42
N GLY A 63 4.60 10.16 9.34
CA GLY A 63 3.26 10.60 8.95
C GLY A 63 3.08 10.80 7.45
N SER A 64 4.05 10.44 6.61
CA SER A 64 3.87 10.49 5.15
C SER A 64 2.85 9.45 4.68
N PRO A 65 1.97 9.76 3.70
CA PRO A 65 1.08 8.77 3.10
C PRO A 65 1.84 7.68 2.34
N LEU A 66 3.12 7.88 2.00
CA LEU A 66 3.94 6.89 1.28
C LEU A 66 4.09 5.55 2.00
N GLY A 67 3.79 5.46 3.30
CA GLY A 67 3.69 4.18 4.00
C GLY A 67 2.76 3.18 3.31
N MET A 68 1.74 3.65 2.58
CA MET A 68 0.83 2.79 1.82
C MET A 68 1.50 2.00 0.67
N LEU A 69 2.73 2.33 0.28
CA LEU A 69 3.44 1.59 -0.77
C LEU A 69 3.73 0.14 -0.32
N ILE A 70 3.93 -0.09 0.98
CA ILE A 70 4.16 -1.42 1.54
C ILE A 70 2.94 -2.34 1.41
N PRO A 71 1.74 -2.00 1.94
CA PRO A 71 0.55 -2.81 1.71
C PRO A 71 0.21 -2.94 0.23
N THR A 72 0.44 -1.90 -0.58
CA THR A 72 0.26 -1.99 -2.05
C THR A 72 1.17 -3.06 -2.67
N ALA A 73 2.45 -3.09 -2.31
CA ALA A 73 3.41 -4.07 -2.83
C ALA A 73 3.04 -5.51 -2.44
N HIS A 74 2.63 -5.73 -1.18
CA HIS A 74 2.16 -7.04 -0.75
C HIS A 74 0.86 -7.46 -1.46
N LEU A 75 -0.08 -6.54 -1.66
CA LEU A 75 -1.32 -6.82 -2.40
C LEU A 75 -1.01 -7.23 -3.84
N GLU A 76 -0.12 -6.51 -4.52
CA GLU A 76 0.32 -6.84 -5.89
C GLU A 76 1.01 -8.21 -5.96
N HIS A 77 1.84 -8.54 -4.95
CA HIS A 77 2.47 -9.86 -4.86
C HIS A 77 1.43 -10.97 -4.73
N VAL A 78 0.43 -10.81 -3.83
CA VAL A 78 -0.66 -11.79 -3.65
C VAL A 78 -1.48 -11.95 -4.93
N MET A 79 -1.88 -10.84 -5.57
CA MET A 79 -2.67 -10.87 -6.78
C MET A 79 -1.98 -11.57 -7.95
N ARG A 80 -0.64 -11.57 -7.98
CA ARG A 80 0.13 -12.22 -9.04
C ARG A 80 0.30 -13.73 -8.82
N HIS A 81 0.42 -14.18 -7.58
CA HIS A 81 0.77 -15.56 -7.23
C HIS A 81 -0.47 -16.38 -6.84
N GLU A 82 -1.58 -16.20 -7.57
CA GLU A 82 -2.87 -16.89 -7.37
C GLU A 82 -2.65 -18.37 -7.00
N GLY A 83 -2.76 -18.71 -5.70
CA GLY A 83 -2.47 -20.04 -5.16
C GLY A 83 -1.64 -20.10 -3.87
N ASP A 84 -0.89 -19.03 -3.51
CA ASP A 84 -0.20 -18.89 -2.20
C ASP A 84 -0.83 -17.77 -1.34
N SER A 85 -2.09 -17.45 -1.61
CA SER A 85 -2.87 -16.46 -0.86
C SER A 85 -3.23 -16.94 0.55
N ASP A 86 -3.32 -18.25 0.76
CA ASP A 86 -3.69 -18.86 2.03
C ASP A 86 -2.55 -18.73 3.03
N GLY A 87 -2.42 -17.54 3.59
CA GLY A 87 -1.54 -17.25 4.71
C GLY A 87 -0.35 -16.35 4.41
N TYR A 88 -0.05 -15.97 3.15
CA TYR A 88 1.06 -15.05 2.86
C TYR A 88 0.97 -13.76 3.67
N LEU A 89 -0.19 -13.09 3.64
CA LEU A 89 -0.39 -11.86 4.43
C LEU A 89 -0.44 -12.11 5.93
N ALA A 90 -0.72 -13.35 6.35
CA ALA A 90 -0.71 -13.76 7.75
C ALA A 90 0.69 -14.15 8.26
N ARG A 91 1.71 -14.19 7.39
CA ARG A 91 3.08 -14.48 7.81
C ARG A 91 3.57 -13.43 8.82
N PRO A 92 4.27 -13.83 9.90
CA PRO A 92 4.71 -12.89 10.93
C PRO A 92 5.60 -11.74 10.42
N ASP A 93 6.46 -12.01 9.43
CA ASP A 93 7.34 -11.00 8.84
C ASP A 93 6.56 -9.97 8.01
N VAL A 94 5.57 -10.43 7.22
CA VAL A 94 4.68 -9.56 6.45
C VAL A 94 3.80 -8.73 7.37
N LEU A 95 3.20 -9.34 8.40
CA LEU A 95 2.40 -8.62 9.40
C LEU A 95 3.22 -7.54 10.12
N ALA A 96 4.45 -7.87 10.54
CA ALA A 96 5.33 -6.91 11.19
C ALA A 96 5.65 -5.72 10.26
N GLU A 97 5.93 -5.99 8.99
CA GLU A 97 6.20 -4.96 7.98
C GLU A 97 4.97 -4.07 7.71
N LEU A 98 3.77 -4.65 7.60
CA LEU A 98 2.51 -3.91 7.45
C LEU A 98 2.24 -3.00 8.66
N HIS A 99 2.43 -3.51 9.87
CA HIS A 99 2.25 -2.71 11.09
C HIS A 99 3.28 -1.58 11.20
N ALA A 100 4.56 -1.86 10.95
CA ALA A 100 5.60 -0.84 10.96
C ALA A 100 5.35 0.27 9.93
N ALA A 101 4.86 -0.09 8.73
CA ALA A 101 4.48 0.86 7.70
C ALA A 101 3.31 1.74 8.15
N ALA A 102 2.28 1.17 8.79
CA ALA A 102 1.16 1.92 9.33
C ALA A 102 1.59 2.88 10.45
N ASP A 103 2.46 2.44 11.35
CA ASP A 103 2.98 3.21 12.49
C ASP A 103 3.84 4.41 12.05
N ARG A 104 4.61 4.26 10.98
CA ARG A 104 5.36 5.38 10.36
C ARG A 104 4.46 6.30 9.52
N SER A 105 3.24 5.89 9.19
CA SER A 105 2.34 6.54 8.25
C SER A 105 1.03 6.95 8.92
N VAL A 106 -0.08 6.30 8.58
CA VAL A 106 -1.46 6.66 8.96
C VAL A 106 -1.70 6.68 10.47
N ARG A 107 -0.94 5.91 11.26
CA ARG A 107 -1.04 5.92 12.74
C ARG A 107 -0.10 6.95 13.39
N HIS A 108 0.82 7.54 12.64
CA HIS A 108 1.75 8.51 13.19
C HIS A 108 1.02 9.83 13.51
N PRO A 109 1.30 10.50 14.65
CA PRO A 109 0.65 11.76 15.01
C PRO A 109 0.82 12.89 13.99
N ALA A 110 1.88 12.84 13.18
CA ALA A 110 2.15 13.82 12.13
C ALA A 110 1.39 13.54 10.81
N PHE A 111 0.59 12.47 10.72
CA PHE A 111 -0.21 12.18 9.53
C PHE A 111 -1.26 13.27 9.29
N ALA A 112 -1.07 14.03 8.21
CA ALA A 112 -1.92 15.16 7.89
C ALA A 112 -3.00 14.79 6.88
N ARG A 113 -4.26 15.12 7.17
CA ARG A 113 -5.42 14.91 6.28
C ARG A 113 -5.50 15.95 5.14
N ARG A 114 -4.45 16.04 4.33
CA ARG A 114 -4.37 16.89 3.13
C ARG A 114 -5.17 16.29 1.96
N PRO A 115 -5.44 17.02 0.86
CA PRO A 115 -6.10 16.43 -0.31
C PRO A 115 -5.46 15.10 -0.72
N GLY A 116 -6.27 14.06 -0.92
CA GLY A 116 -5.82 12.69 -1.20
C GLY A 116 -5.57 11.80 0.02
N TRP A 117 -5.66 12.34 1.25
CA TRP A 117 -5.40 11.58 2.48
C TRP A 117 -6.18 10.26 2.65
N PRO A 118 -7.42 10.08 2.17
CA PRO A 118 -8.16 8.84 2.41
C PRO A 118 -7.53 7.61 1.75
N LEU A 119 -6.68 7.80 0.74
CA LEU A 119 -6.12 6.71 -0.04
C LEU A 119 -5.26 5.75 0.80
N ALA A 120 -4.36 6.29 1.64
CA ALA A 120 -3.50 5.47 2.49
C ALA A 120 -4.30 4.65 3.53
N PRO A 121 -5.20 5.24 4.34
CA PRO A 121 -6.05 4.47 5.24
C PRO A 121 -6.93 3.44 4.54
N ASN A 122 -7.51 3.74 3.37
CA ASN A 122 -8.29 2.76 2.59
C ASN A 122 -7.43 1.56 2.16
N MET A 123 -6.20 1.80 1.71
CA MET A 123 -5.25 0.74 1.37
C MET A 123 -4.90 -0.13 2.59
N PHE A 124 -4.58 0.50 3.72
CA PHE A 124 -4.30 -0.24 4.96
C PHE A 124 -5.52 -1.02 5.48
N ALA A 125 -6.71 -0.42 5.45
CA ALA A 125 -7.95 -1.09 5.88
C ALA A 125 -8.19 -2.38 5.08
N PHE A 126 -8.02 -2.29 3.76
CA PHE A 126 -8.17 -3.41 2.85
C PHE A 126 -7.18 -4.55 3.15
N VAL A 127 -5.88 -4.23 3.19
CA VAL A 127 -4.84 -5.26 3.38
C VAL A 127 -4.87 -5.84 4.79
N PHE A 128 -5.15 -5.05 5.84
CA PHE A 128 -5.34 -5.59 7.18
C PHE A 128 -6.57 -6.48 7.27
N ALA A 129 -7.67 -6.15 6.58
CA ALA A 129 -8.85 -7.00 6.54
C ALA A 129 -8.56 -8.34 5.83
N MET A 130 -7.81 -8.33 4.73
CA MET A 130 -7.35 -9.56 4.06
C MET A 130 -6.37 -10.38 4.91
N ALA A 131 -5.59 -9.73 5.77
CA ALA A 131 -4.62 -10.37 6.66
C ALA A 131 -5.21 -10.81 8.02
N ASP A 132 -6.55 -10.80 8.16
CA ASP A 132 -7.29 -11.06 9.40
C ASP A 132 -6.87 -10.20 10.62
N GLN A 133 -6.23 -9.05 10.37
CA GLN A 133 -5.87 -8.06 11.41
C GLN A 133 -7.06 -7.15 11.71
N HIS A 134 -8.15 -7.72 12.23
CA HIS A 134 -9.45 -7.03 12.35
C HIS A 134 -9.40 -5.76 13.22
N ALA A 135 -8.62 -5.76 14.31
CA ALA A 135 -8.47 -4.57 15.15
C ALA A 135 -7.75 -3.43 14.40
N ALA A 136 -6.66 -3.76 13.69
CA ALA A 136 -5.91 -2.81 12.87
C ALA A 136 -6.77 -2.26 11.72
N ALA A 137 -7.54 -3.13 11.06
CA ALA A 137 -8.48 -2.74 10.01
C ALA A 137 -9.59 -1.83 10.55
N ALA A 138 -10.16 -2.16 11.72
CA ALA A 138 -11.19 -1.36 12.37
C ALA A 138 -10.72 0.07 12.68
N ASP A 139 -9.49 0.25 13.15
CA ASP A 139 -8.91 1.59 13.35
C ASP A 139 -8.87 2.41 12.05
N GLN A 140 -8.52 1.75 10.93
CA GLN A 140 -8.49 2.42 9.64
C GLN A 140 -9.90 2.75 9.15
N PHE A 141 -10.85 1.83 9.25
CA PHE A 141 -12.25 2.10 8.89
C PHE A 141 -12.86 3.23 9.72
N GLN A 142 -12.54 3.31 11.01
CA GLN A 142 -12.96 4.41 11.85
C GLN A 142 -12.37 5.74 11.39
N MET A 143 -11.10 5.76 10.99
CA MET A 143 -10.45 6.95 10.45
C MET A 143 -11.07 7.39 9.12
N ILE A 144 -11.40 6.45 8.24
CA ILE A 144 -11.98 6.68 6.92
C ILE A 144 -13.39 7.27 7.01
N GLY A 145 -14.21 6.76 7.95
CA GLY A 145 -15.64 7.09 8.00
C GLY A 145 -16.34 6.61 6.73
N ASP A 146 -16.96 7.54 6.00
CA ASP A 146 -17.68 7.28 4.75
C ASP A 146 -16.92 7.76 3.49
N ILE A 147 -15.63 8.09 3.64
CA ILE A 147 -14.78 8.58 2.53
C ILE A 147 -14.07 7.40 1.85
N VAL A 148 -14.84 6.64 1.08
CA VAL A 148 -14.35 5.48 0.32
C VAL A 148 -13.64 5.95 -0.95
N THR A 149 -12.47 5.37 -1.26
CA THR A 149 -11.74 5.61 -2.50
C THR A 149 -12.11 4.58 -3.57
N ASP A 150 -11.74 4.79 -4.84
CA ASP A 150 -11.93 3.77 -5.88
C ASP A 150 -11.02 2.57 -5.61
N TRP A 151 -9.71 2.77 -5.67
CA TRP A 151 -8.72 1.75 -5.32
C TRP A 151 -8.54 1.67 -3.79
N PRO A 152 -8.44 0.47 -3.17
CA PRO A 152 -8.40 -0.87 -3.78
C PRO A 152 -9.77 -1.54 -4.00
N TRP A 153 -10.87 -0.90 -3.62
CA TRP A 153 -12.20 -1.52 -3.60
C TRP A 153 -12.72 -1.91 -4.99
N THR A 154 -12.28 -1.24 -6.05
CA THR A 154 -12.53 -1.61 -7.46
C THR A 154 -11.92 -2.95 -7.88
N LEU A 155 -11.19 -3.65 -6.99
CA LEU A 155 -10.84 -5.05 -7.18
C LEU A 155 -12.05 -5.99 -7.13
N PHE A 156 -13.17 -5.51 -6.58
CA PHE A 156 -14.44 -6.22 -6.51
C PHE A 156 -15.47 -5.54 -7.41
N ASP A 157 -16.45 -6.31 -7.89
CA ASP A 157 -17.52 -5.82 -8.76
C ASP A 157 -18.42 -4.77 -8.10
N GLU A 158 -18.56 -4.83 -6.77
CA GLU A 158 -19.42 -3.95 -5.97
C GLU A 158 -18.61 -3.20 -4.88
N PRO A 159 -17.75 -2.22 -5.24
CA PRO A 159 -16.75 -1.64 -4.33
C PRO A 159 -17.33 -1.09 -3.03
N GLY A 160 -18.45 -0.37 -3.12
CA GLY A 160 -19.11 0.22 -1.97
C GLY A 160 -19.74 -0.82 -1.04
N GLN A 161 -20.22 -1.95 -1.58
CA GLN A 161 -20.75 -3.04 -0.77
C GLN A 161 -19.62 -3.81 -0.10
N THR A 162 -18.55 -4.15 -0.84
CA THR A 162 -17.36 -4.81 -0.29
C THR A 162 -16.74 -4.00 0.84
N PHE A 163 -16.60 -2.68 0.68
CA PHE A 163 -16.13 -1.80 1.75
C PHE A 163 -16.97 -1.95 3.02
N ARG A 164 -18.31 -1.90 2.89
CA ARG A 164 -19.23 -2.02 4.02
C ARG A 164 -19.11 -3.39 4.69
N ASP A 165 -18.98 -4.45 3.92
CA ASP A 165 -18.88 -5.81 4.44
C ASP A 165 -17.57 -6.03 5.19
N PHE A 166 -16.45 -5.56 4.64
CA PHE A 166 -15.14 -5.60 5.32
C PHE A 166 -15.17 -4.78 6.61
N ARG A 167 -15.75 -3.58 6.57
CA ARG A 167 -15.93 -2.72 7.75
C ARG A 167 -16.75 -3.40 8.84
N ALA A 168 -17.92 -3.96 8.47
CA ALA A 168 -18.80 -4.65 9.41
C ALA A 168 -18.14 -5.90 10.01
N ALA A 169 -17.39 -6.65 9.20
CA ALA A 169 -16.64 -7.81 9.67
C ALA A 169 -15.51 -7.41 10.63
N ALA A 170 -14.76 -6.35 10.33
CA ALA A 170 -13.69 -5.85 11.17
C ALA A 170 -14.19 -5.38 12.54
N TYR A 171 -15.30 -4.62 12.59
CA TYR A 171 -15.91 -4.19 13.87
C TYR A 171 -16.40 -5.37 14.69
N ARG A 172 -17.18 -6.28 14.09
CA ARG A 172 -17.68 -7.47 14.77
C ARG A 172 -16.57 -8.31 15.39
N ARG A 173 -15.48 -8.53 14.65
CA ARG A 173 -14.36 -9.38 15.09
C ARG A 173 -13.37 -8.68 16.02
N SER A 174 -13.36 -7.35 16.06
CA SER A 174 -12.58 -6.55 17.01
C SER A 174 -13.36 -6.16 18.28
N GLY A 175 -14.65 -6.51 18.37
CA GLY A 175 -15.50 -6.19 19.52
C GLY A 175 -15.93 -4.72 19.58
N ARG A 176 -16.01 -4.04 18.43
CA ARG A 176 -16.47 -2.65 18.30
C ARG A 176 -17.89 -2.56 17.75
#